data_AF-A0A845RWE2-F1
#
_entry.id   AF-A0A845RWE2-F1
#
_cell.length_a   1.000
_cell.length_b   1.000
_cell.length_c   1.000
_cell.angle_alpha   90.00
_cell.angle_beta   90.00
_cell.angle_gamma   90.00
#
_symmetry.space_group_name_H-M   'P 1'
#
loop_
_entity.id
_entity.type
_entity.pdbx_description
1 polymer ?
#
loop_
_entity_poly.entity_id
_entity_poly.type
_entity_poly.pdbx_seq_one_letter_code
_entity_poly.pdbx_strand_id
1 'polypeptide(L)'
;MLNITDPAEARKIIRADKYDKQTAGIAGKYVQGNICILPSKYALDFAAFCQKNPKPCPLIGFGIKGDPLLKDLGDIDIRTDVPKYKIWQNG
;
A
#
# COMPACT_ATOMS: atom_id res chain seq x y z
N MET A 1 -10.53 -7.90 -17.54
CA MET A 1 -9.50 -7.34 -16.62
C MET A 1 -8.66 -6.37 -17.42
N LEU A 2 -8.21 -5.27 -16.82
CA LEU A 2 -7.23 -4.39 -17.47
C LEU A 2 -5.94 -5.19 -17.66
N ASN A 3 -5.44 -5.29 -18.90
CA ASN A 3 -4.18 -5.97 -19.21
C ASN A 3 -3.00 -5.00 -18.99
N ILE A 4 -2.86 -4.50 -17.77
CA ILE A 4 -1.78 -3.58 -17.40
C ILE A 4 -0.63 -4.41 -16.85
N THR A 5 0.55 -4.26 -17.45
CA THR A 5 1.77 -4.99 -17.06
C THR A 5 2.73 -4.12 -16.25
N ASP A 6 2.64 -2.79 -16.37
CA ASP A 6 3.46 -1.82 -15.64
C ASP A 6 2.74 -1.31 -14.38
N PRO A 7 3.33 -1.47 -13.18
CA PRO A 7 2.73 -0.95 -11.96
C PRO A 7 2.63 0.59 -11.92
N ALA A 8 3.50 1.33 -12.63
CA ALA A 8 3.40 2.79 -12.68
C ALA A 8 2.17 3.24 -13.49
N GLU A 9 1.86 2.57 -14.60
CA GLU A 9 0.63 2.77 -15.35
C GLU A 9 -0.61 2.44 -14.50
N ALA A 10 -0.59 1.31 -13.78
CA ALA A 10 -1.70 0.93 -12.89
C ALA A 10 -1.98 2.02 -11.85
N ARG A 11 -0.95 2.51 -11.15
CA ARG A 11 -1.10 3.58 -10.15
C ARG A 11 -1.60 4.89 -10.77
N LYS A 12 -1.15 5.27 -11.97
CA LYS A 12 -1.66 6.47 -12.68
C LYS A 12 -3.16 6.38 -12.98
N ILE A 13 -3.65 5.22 -13.41
CA ILE A 13 -5.07 5.00 -13.70
C ILE A 13 -5.89 5.06 -12.41
N ILE A 14 -5.41 4.42 -11.35
CA ILE A 14 -6.04 4.41 -10.03
C ILE A 14 -6.12 5.84 -9.47
N ARG A 15 -5.00 6.57 -9.48
CA ARG A 15 -4.90 7.97 -9.04
C ARG A 15 -5.84 8.91 -9.79
N ALA A 16 -6.20 8.58 -11.04
CA ALA A 16 -7.15 9.33 -11.84
C ALA A 16 -8.62 8.93 -11.58
N ASP A 17 -8.90 8.13 -10.54
CA ASP A 17 -10.20 7.56 -10.19
C ASP A 17 -10.85 6.74 -11.33
N LYS A 18 -10.04 6.20 -12.24
CA LYS A 18 -10.52 5.39 -13.37
C LYS A 18 -10.59 3.89 -13.07
N TYR A 19 -10.17 3.47 -11.87
CA TYR A 19 -10.18 2.07 -11.47
C TYR A 19 -10.41 1.90 -9.96
N ASP A 20 -11.48 1.18 -9.61
CA ASP A 20 -11.97 1.04 -8.24
C ASP A 20 -12.22 -0.44 -7.84
N LYS A 21 -11.66 -1.38 -8.61
CA LYS A 21 -11.86 -2.84 -8.47
C LYS A 21 -10.59 -3.55 -7.93
N GLN A 22 -10.65 -4.87 -7.77
CA GLN A 22 -9.53 -5.68 -7.28
C GLN A 22 -8.29 -5.63 -8.17
N THR A 23 -7.09 -5.64 -7.59
CA THR A 23 -5.82 -5.55 -8.34
C THR A 23 -5.25 -6.89 -8.80
N ALA A 24 -5.93 -8.01 -8.52
CA ALA A 24 -5.43 -9.34 -8.86
C ALA A 24 -5.13 -9.47 -10.36
N GLY A 25 -3.91 -9.91 -10.68
CA GLY A 25 -3.43 -10.06 -12.06
C GLY A 25 -2.91 -8.78 -12.73
N ILE A 26 -3.14 -7.59 -12.15
CA ILE A 26 -2.53 -6.34 -12.64
C ILE A 26 -1.05 -6.34 -12.30
N ALA A 27 -0.19 -6.00 -13.25
CA ALA A 27 1.26 -5.97 -13.08
C ALA A 27 1.80 -7.27 -12.45
N GLY A 28 1.33 -8.44 -12.93
CA GLY A 28 1.53 -9.74 -12.27
C GLY A 28 2.98 -10.23 -12.09
N LYS A 29 3.97 -9.51 -12.64
CA LYS A 29 5.41 -9.77 -12.39
C LYS A 29 5.97 -9.01 -11.19
N TYR A 30 5.16 -8.17 -10.54
CA TYR A 30 5.56 -7.30 -9.45
C TYR A 30 4.88 -7.70 -8.15
N VAL A 31 5.52 -7.35 -7.03
CA VAL A 31 4.95 -7.56 -5.70
C VAL A 31 3.77 -6.62 -5.50
N GLN A 32 2.63 -7.16 -5.06
CA GLN A 32 1.51 -6.39 -4.52
C GLN A 32 1.52 -6.52 -3.00
N GLY A 33 1.32 -5.40 -2.29
CA GLY A 33 1.38 -5.34 -0.83
C GLY A 33 0.06 -4.93 -0.20
N ASN A 34 -0.12 -5.33 1.06
CA ASN A 34 -1.17 -4.80 1.93
C ASN A 34 -0.70 -3.48 2.56
N ILE A 35 -1.65 -2.63 2.93
CA ILE A 35 -1.37 -1.30 3.49
C ILE A 35 -2.06 -1.15 4.84
N CYS A 36 -1.32 -0.61 5.81
CA CYS A 36 -1.83 -0.23 7.12
C CYS A 36 -1.28 1.17 7.44
N ILE A 37 -2.16 2.15 7.55
CA ILE A 37 -1.82 3.54 7.90
C ILE A 37 -2.36 3.78 9.30
N LEU A 38 -1.47 4.11 10.24
CA LEU A 38 -1.79 4.25 11.65
C LEU A 38 -1.32 5.62 12.19
N PRO A 39 -1.97 6.17 13.23
CA PRO A 39 -1.43 7.27 13.99
C PRO A 39 -0.01 6.98 14.49
N SER A 40 0.90 7.97 14.42
CA SER A 40 2.32 7.75 14.69
C SER A 40 2.63 7.20 16.09
N LYS A 41 1.72 7.40 17.05
CA LYS A 41 1.83 6.85 18.41
C LYS A 41 1.86 5.31 18.44
N TYR A 42 1.35 4.64 17.41
CA TYR A 42 1.33 3.18 17.29
C TYR A 42 2.44 2.62 16.39
N ALA A 43 3.28 3.49 15.79
CA ALA A 43 4.21 3.08 14.74
C ALA A 43 5.25 2.05 15.23
N LEU A 44 5.85 2.28 16.39
CA LEU A 44 6.86 1.38 16.97
C LEU A 44 6.24 0.07 17.46
N ASP A 45 5.06 0.12 18.08
CA ASP A 45 4.33 -1.07 18.54
C ASP A 45 3.96 -1.97 17.35
N PHE A 46 3.50 -1.37 16.25
CA PHE A 46 3.16 -2.11 15.04
C PHE A 46 4.40 -2.67 14.33
N ALA A 47 5.50 -1.93 14.28
CA ALA A 47 6.76 -2.43 13.75
C ALA A 47 7.27 -3.64 14.56
N ALA A 48 7.24 -3.55 15.90
CA ALA A 48 7.61 -4.66 16.78
C ALA A 48 6.65 -5.85 16.63
N PHE A 49 5.35 -5.59 16.43
CA PHE A 49 4.36 -6.63 16.12
C PHE A 49 4.72 -7.36 14.82
N CYS A 50 5.04 -6.66 13.74
CA CYS A 50 5.46 -7.28 12.47
C CYS A 50 6.76 -8.07 12.63
N GLN A 51 7.75 -7.55 13.38
CA GLN A 51 9.01 -8.25 13.64
C GLN A 51 8.82 -9.55 14.43
N LYS A 52 7.89 -9.57 15.40
CA LYS A 52 7.52 -10.78 16.15
C LYS A 52 6.70 -11.77 15.31
N ASN A 53 6.09 -11.30 14.23
CA ASN A 53 5.19 -12.07 13.38
C ASN A 53 5.57 -11.99 11.89
N PRO A 54 6.80 -12.38 11.50
CA PRO A 54 7.33 -12.11 10.15
C PRO A 54 6.66 -12.92 9.04
N LYS A 55 6.09 -14.10 9.36
CA LYS A 55 5.34 -14.93 8.39
C LYS A 55 3.98 -14.33 8.03
N PRO A 56 3.10 -14.00 9.00
CA PRO A 56 1.80 -13.39 8.69
C PRO A 56 1.89 -11.90 8.37
N CYS A 57 2.94 -11.20 8.83
CA CYS A 57 3.13 -9.76 8.62
C CYS A 57 4.52 -9.44 8.05
N PRO A 58 4.82 -9.90 6.82
CA PRO A 58 6.08 -9.57 6.16
C PRO A 58 6.10 -8.08 5.82
N LEU A 59 6.89 -7.31 6.57
CA LEU A 59 7.04 -5.88 6.34
C LEU A 59 7.94 -5.64 5.12
N ILE A 60 7.38 -5.12 4.04
CA ILE A 60 8.11 -4.84 2.80
C ILE A 60 8.54 -3.37 2.67
N GLY A 61 7.94 -2.46 3.44
CA GLY A 61 8.33 -1.05 3.50
C GLY A 61 7.68 -0.33 4.67
N PHE A 62 8.25 0.82 5.06
CA PHE A 62 7.80 1.61 6.20
C PHE A 62 7.83 3.10 5.85
N GLY A 63 6.70 3.78 6.01
CA GLY A 63 6.58 5.21 5.70
C GLY A 63 7.20 6.11 6.77
N ILE A 64 7.42 7.38 6.41
CA ILE A 64 7.83 8.42 7.35
C ILE A 64 6.56 9.13 7.87
N LYS A 65 6.53 9.47 9.16
CA LYS A 65 5.40 10.21 9.76
C LYS A 65 5.09 11.48 8.94
N GLY A 66 3.88 11.54 8.40
CA GLY A 66 3.37 12.70 7.67
C GLY A 66 3.83 12.79 6.20
N ASP A 67 4.76 11.94 5.75
CA ASP A 67 5.13 11.81 4.34
C ASP A 67 4.25 10.72 3.69
N PRO A 68 3.38 11.06 2.73
CA PRO A 68 2.54 10.07 2.05
C PRO A 68 3.32 9.22 1.03
N LEU A 69 4.58 9.56 0.74
CA LEU A 69 5.37 8.89 -0.27
C LEU A 69 6.11 7.67 0.29
N LEU A 70 6.13 6.58 -0.48
CA LEU A 70 6.90 5.37 -0.16
C LEU A 70 8.16 5.27 -1.01
N LYS A 71 9.08 6.21 -0.81
CA LYS A 71 10.28 6.42 -1.65
C LYS A 71 11.15 5.17 -1.81
N ASP A 72 11.27 4.36 -0.77
CA ASP A 72 12.05 3.10 -0.79
C ASP A 72 11.41 2.01 -1.67
N LEU A 73 10.11 2.14 -1.98
CA LEU A 73 9.34 1.23 -2.83
C LEU A 73 9.09 1.80 -4.24
N GLY A 74 9.57 3.03 -4.51
CA GLY A 74 9.44 3.75 -5.77
C GLY A 74 8.54 4.98 -5.70
N ASP A 75 8.13 5.45 -6.89
CA ASP A 75 7.21 6.59 -7.01
C ASP A 75 5.76 6.15 -6.70
N ILE A 76 5.41 6.19 -5.42
CA ILE A 76 4.12 5.78 -4.86
C ILE A 76 3.61 6.87 -3.92
N ASP A 77 2.40 7.37 -4.17
CA ASP A 77 1.63 8.20 -3.24
C ASP A 77 0.52 7.38 -2.60
N ILE A 78 0.68 7.06 -1.31
CA ILE A 78 -0.19 6.11 -0.62
C ILE A 78 -1.61 6.61 -0.41
N ARG A 79 -1.91 7.88 -0.71
CA ARG A 79 -3.24 8.47 -0.56
C ARG A 79 -4.17 8.19 -1.74
N THR A 80 -3.59 7.93 -2.91
CA THR A 80 -4.34 7.89 -4.19
C THR A 80 -4.00 6.69 -5.06
N ASP A 81 -2.91 5.98 -4.79
CA ASP A 81 -2.44 4.91 -5.70
C ASP A 81 -3.08 3.54 -5.41
N VAL A 82 -4.01 3.48 -4.46
CA VAL A 82 -4.78 2.29 -4.11
C VAL A 82 -6.24 2.49 -4.54
N PRO A 83 -6.89 1.50 -5.19
CA PRO A 83 -8.25 1.67 -5.72
C PRO A 83 -9.29 2.04 -4.67
N LYS A 84 -9.18 1.48 -3.46
CA LYS A 84 -10.10 1.70 -2.33
C LYS A 84 -9.36 1.58 -1.00
N TYR A 85 -9.82 2.36 -0.03
CA TYR A 85 -9.35 2.30 1.36
C TYR A 85 -10.47 1.85 2.28
N LYS A 86 -10.11 1.13 3.34
CA LYS A 86 -10.99 0.86 4.46
C LYS A 86 -10.59 1.73 5.63
N ILE A 87 -11.49 2.63 6.04
CA ILE A 87 -11.29 3.51 7.20
C ILE A 87 -11.88 2.80 8.43
N TRP A 88 -11.07 2.66 9.48
CA TRP A 88 -11.48 2.08 10.75
C TRP A 88 -11.66 3.20 11.78
N GLN A 89 -12.74 3.14 12.55
CA GLN A 89 -13.07 4.09 13.61
C GLN A 89 -13.58 3.33 14.83
N ASN A 90 -12.92 3.52 15.98
CA ASN A 90 -13.23 2.82 17.23
C ASN A 90 -13.06 1.30 17.20
N GLY A 91 -12.07 0.80 16.45
CA GLY A 91 -11.75 -0.62 16.33
C GLY A 91 -12.59 -1.33 15.29
#